data_AF-A0A3D0YVW4-F1
#
_entry.id   AF-A0A3D0YVW4-F1
#
_cell.length_a   1.000
_cell.length_b   1.000
_cell.length_c   1.000
_cell.angle_alpha   90.00
_cell.angle_beta   90.00
_cell.angle_gamma   90.00
#
_symmetry.space_group_name_H-M   'P 1'
#
loop_
_entity.id
_entity.type
_entity.pdbx_description
1 polymer ?
#
loop_
_entity_poly.entity_id
_entity_poly.type
_entity_poly.pdbx_seq_one_letter_code
_entity_poly.pdbx_strand_id
1 'polypeptide(L)'
;MTWKRRHLVDIAEFTEDEMRYLMEKAFQVEQALKRKDRKGYRFITDDDVVVAKAFFEDSTRTRISFESAIRKCGGVVEGFDSAKGTSYATKGESTNHTIQMINRYGADAVAMRHHLDGAARFVAMQMDKTFARGGRLTVVINAGDGKHQHPTQTILDRYTILKATGRLDPSHPQAYSLRGLTLVMANDLKYGRVPHSNVMNFAKDGVHFIFVAPNQMQMPETYLRYIEACGSTYEIRYILDKDVCREADVLLMYRSQLERMPQEVQAELRSLKSDFTLNVAKAKSMKPGAIIMHPLPLPRWEPEIAPEVDDLPNAYYFDEAEHGLYVRIPIVALSTGYLGEDFEGEAYEPKEETDTFWTKRQHVAKEESDGKHTLRPISNGIVIDHLPPGLEVELYLHLRREIGESYRAATVPKKNMPDCMKGMLMLPGREPDDKLLRTVAAFVGGVVTHGELTTVNHIVDQQVVDKFDLGQPRVIEGLGNCSNIIRDVQGNVVGGCISHPHFCEHVTSRFVRAHEGFVRCYFCDHLMRSKEIFG
;
A
#
# COMPACT_ATOMS: atom_id res chain seq x y z
N MET A 1 19.28 17.65 -10.18
CA MET A 1 17.87 17.61 -10.62
C MET A 1 17.05 17.82 -9.36
N THR A 2 16.12 18.76 -9.31
CA THR A 2 15.36 19.07 -8.08
C THR A 2 14.50 17.88 -7.61
N TRP A 3 14.28 17.75 -6.30
CA TRP A 3 13.34 16.81 -5.71
C TRP A 3 11.95 16.94 -6.34
N LYS A 4 11.42 15.87 -6.96
CA LYS A 4 10.15 15.90 -7.71
C LYS A 4 8.97 15.28 -6.97
N ARG A 5 9.21 14.54 -5.88
CA ARG A 5 8.15 13.83 -5.16
C ARG A 5 7.21 14.82 -4.49
N ARG A 6 5.94 14.77 -4.90
CA ARG A 6 4.86 15.56 -4.30
C ARG A 6 4.42 14.96 -2.98
N HIS A 7 3.86 13.74 -3.02
CA HIS A 7 3.25 13.08 -1.86
C HIS A 7 4.19 12.06 -1.22
N LEU A 8 4.06 11.88 0.09
CA LEU A 8 4.79 10.91 0.89
C LEU A 8 3.80 9.88 1.46
N VAL A 9 3.36 8.94 0.62
CA VAL A 9 2.29 7.99 0.98
C VAL A 9 2.75 6.55 1.17
N ASP A 10 3.74 6.11 0.41
CA ASP A 10 4.19 4.72 0.36
C ASP A 10 5.72 4.65 0.40
N ILE A 11 6.25 3.82 1.29
CA ILE A 11 7.69 3.65 1.46
C ILE A 11 8.33 2.92 0.27
N ALA A 12 7.57 2.08 -0.43
CA ALA A 12 8.05 1.31 -1.57
C ALA A 12 8.44 2.20 -2.75
N GLU A 13 7.84 3.38 -2.86
CA GLU A 13 8.08 4.33 -3.95
C GLU A 13 9.41 5.08 -3.78
N PHE A 14 10.01 5.12 -2.59
CA PHE A 14 11.28 5.82 -2.37
C PHE A 14 12.42 5.16 -3.14
N THR A 15 13.15 5.99 -3.89
CA THR A 15 14.42 5.59 -4.49
C THR A 15 15.52 5.57 -3.44
N GLU A 16 16.64 4.91 -3.76
CA GLU A 16 17.81 4.90 -2.87
C GLU A 16 18.38 6.30 -2.68
N ASP A 17 18.43 7.11 -3.74
CA ASP A 17 18.93 8.48 -3.70
C ASP A 17 18.03 9.40 -2.86
N GLU A 18 16.70 9.29 -2.99
CA GLU A 18 15.76 10.04 -2.14
C GLU A 18 15.91 9.66 -0.66
N MET A 19 16.09 8.37 -0.38
CA MET A 19 16.31 7.88 0.99
C MET A 19 17.63 8.39 1.56
N ARG A 20 18.72 8.31 0.78
CA ARG A 20 20.04 8.85 1.16
C ARG A 20 19.95 10.33 1.49
N TYR A 21 19.34 11.12 0.61
CA TYR A 21 19.15 12.55 0.82
C TYR A 21 18.38 12.86 2.11
N LEU A 22 17.31 12.11 2.40
CA LEU A 22 16.60 12.24 3.67
C LEU A 22 17.47 11.92 4.89
N MET A 23 18.31 10.88 4.82
CA MET A 23 19.23 10.52 5.92
C MET A 23 20.26 11.63 6.16
N GLU A 24 20.84 12.19 5.09
CA GLU A 24 21.78 13.31 5.16
C GLU A 24 21.14 14.55 5.80
N LYS A 25 19.93 14.92 5.35
CA LYS A 25 19.21 16.08 5.89
C LYS A 25 18.77 15.86 7.33
N ALA A 26 18.31 14.67 7.69
CA ALA A 26 17.99 14.34 9.08
C ALA A 26 19.24 14.44 9.98
N PHE A 27 20.40 13.99 9.51
CA PHE A 27 21.66 14.10 10.25
C PHE A 27 22.11 15.57 10.43
N GLN A 28 21.98 16.40 9.39
CA GLN A 28 22.23 17.84 9.49
C GLN A 28 21.31 18.51 10.51
N VAL A 29 20.02 18.17 10.49
CA VAL A 29 19.03 18.69 11.44
C VAL A 29 19.34 18.27 12.87
N GLU A 30 19.72 17.00 13.10
CA GLU A 30 20.16 16.53 14.42
C GLU A 30 21.33 17.37 14.94
N GLN A 31 22.37 17.53 14.11
CA GLN A 31 23.56 18.30 14.45
C GLN A 31 23.22 19.77 14.78
N ALA A 32 22.32 20.38 14.01
CA ALA A 32 21.86 21.74 14.24
C ALA A 32 21.05 21.87 15.54
N LEU A 33 20.16 20.92 15.83
CA LEU A 33 19.38 20.89 17.07
C LEU A 33 20.28 20.74 18.30
N LYS A 34 21.28 19.86 18.25
CA LYS A 34 22.29 19.68 19.31
C LYS A 34 23.09 20.96 19.56
N ARG A 35 23.48 21.68 18.50
CA ARG A 35 24.17 22.98 18.60
C ARG A 35 23.24 24.15 18.92
N LYS A 36 21.92 23.94 18.98
CA LYS A 36 20.89 24.98 19.08
C LYS A 36 20.95 26.01 17.94
N ASP A 37 21.47 25.61 16.78
CA ASP A 37 21.55 26.45 15.58
C ASP A 37 20.21 26.44 14.84
N ARG A 38 19.39 27.46 15.09
CA ARG A 38 18.05 27.61 14.49
C ARG A 38 18.07 27.60 12.96
N LYS A 39 19.12 28.13 12.33
CA LYS A 39 19.18 28.23 10.86
C LYS A 39 19.33 26.86 10.20
N GLY A 40 19.92 25.89 10.91
CA GLY A 40 20.13 24.54 10.39
C GLY A 40 18.92 23.61 10.46
N TYR A 41 17.80 24.02 11.06
CA TYR A 41 16.58 23.20 11.11
C TYR A 41 15.27 23.97 10.86
N ARG A 42 15.28 25.30 10.81
CA ARG A 42 14.13 26.13 10.42
C ARG A 42 14.21 26.44 8.92
N PHE A 43 13.69 25.53 8.10
CA PHE A 43 13.69 25.66 6.64
C PHE A 43 12.62 26.61 6.12
N ILE A 44 11.44 26.62 6.75
CA ILE A 44 10.31 27.46 6.37
C ILE A 44 10.56 28.89 6.87
N THR A 45 10.71 29.81 5.93
CA THR A 45 10.95 31.23 6.19
C THR A 45 9.67 32.06 6.24
N ASP A 46 8.63 31.60 5.54
CA ASP A 46 7.37 32.33 5.42
C ASP A 46 6.43 31.93 6.55
N ASP A 47 5.81 32.93 7.20
CA ASP A 47 5.02 32.72 8.41
C ASP A 47 3.61 32.17 8.15
N ASP A 48 3.20 32.07 6.88
CA ASP A 48 1.87 31.63 6.44
C ASP A 48 1.83 30.20 5.90
N VAL A 49 2.94 29.46 5.93
CA VAL A 49 2.98 28.06 5.49
C VAL A 49 2.28 27.16 6.52
N VAL A 50 1.18 26.55 6.11
CA VAL A 50 0.32 25.76 6.98
C VAL A 50 0.52 24.27 6.70
N VAL A 51 0.85 23.51 7.75
CA VAL A 51 0.85 22.05 7.73
C VAL A 51 -0.26 21.54 8.64
N ALA A 52 -1.32 21.02 8.02
CA ALA A 52 -2.45 20.47 8.73
C ALA A 52 -2.12 19.09 9.32
N LYS A 53 -2.66 18.79 10.50
CA LYS A 53 -2.72 17.44 11.08
C LYS A 53 -4.15 16.92 10.97
N ALA A 54 -4.32 15.73 10.40
CA ALA A 54 -5.61 15.07 10.24
C ALA A 54 -5.52 13.65 10.81
N PHE A 55 -5.75 13.52 12.13
CA PHE A 55 -5.63 12.24 12.84
C PHE A 55 -7.02 11.64 13.07
N PHE A 56 -7.40 10.71 12.20
CA PHE A 56 -8.67 9.96 12.28
C PHE A 56 -8.58 8.74 13.20
N GLU A 57 -7.36 8.36 13.61
CA GLU A 57 -7.08 7.31 14.60
C GLU A 57 -6.18 7.90 15.70
N ASP A 58 -6.42 7.49 16.95
CA ASP A 58 -5.69 8.01 18.12
C ASP A 58 -4.16 7.76 17.99
N SER A 59 -3.37 8.81 18.24
CA SER A 59 -1.90 8.74 18.24
C SER A 59 -1.26 9.81 19.13
N THR A 60 -0.36 9.39 20.01
CA THR A 60 0.43 10.31 20.87
C THR A 60 1.75 10.67 20.21
N ARG A 61 2.62 9.67 19.98
CA ARG A 61 4.01 9.87 19.52
C ARG A 61 4.05 10.47 18.12
N THR A 62 3.33 9.88 17.17
CA THR A 62 3.33 10.34 15.78
C THR A 62 2.81 11.77 15.70
N ARG A 63 1.70 12.06 16.37
CA ARG A 63 1.13 13.40 16.41
C ARG A 63 2.06 14.44 17.02
N ILE A 64 2.53 14.22 18.25
CA ILE A 64 3.36 15.21 18.98
C ILE A 64 4.67 15.49 18.23
N SER A 65 5.31 14.45 17.68
CA SER A 65 6.55 14.63 16.91
C SER A 65 6.32 15.36 15.58
N PHE A 66 5.19 15.17 14.89
CA PHE A 66 4.85 16.01 13.73
C PHE A 66 4.61 17.46 14.12
N GLU A 67 3.83 17.72 15.18
CA GLU A 67 3.61 19.09 15.62
C GLU A 67 4.90 19.81 16.02
N SER A 68 5.79 19.09 16.72
CA SER A 68 7.11 19.60 17.09
C SER A 68 7.97 19.85 15.85
N ALA A 69 7.95 18.93 14.88
CA ALA A 69 8.67 19.08 13.62
C ALA A 69 8.18 20.29 12.81
N ILE A 70 6.87 20.48 12.65
CA ILE A 70 6.28 21.60 11.93
C ILE A 70 6.70 22.93 12.58
N ARG A 71 6.53 23.06 13.90
CA ARG A 71 6.90 24.29 14.63
C ARG A 71 8.40 24.58 14.56
N LYS A 72 9.26 23.55 14.65
CA LYS A 72 10.72 23.71 14.53
C LYS A 72 11.17 24.04 13.11
N CYS A 73 10.53 23.43 12.11
CA CYS A 73 10.75 23.71 10.70
C CYS A 73 10.32 25.13 10.33
N GLY A 74 9.33 25.67 11.03
CA GLY A 74 8.94 27.08 10.98
C GLY A 74 7.51 27.35 10.54
N GLY A 75 6.77 26.31 10.16
CA GLY A 75 5.39 26.41 9.72
C GLY A 75 4.36 26.46 10.87
N VAL A 76 3.12 26.73 10.48
CA VAL A 76 1.94 26.79 11.34
C VAL A 76 1.24 25.43 11.37
N VAL A 77 0.77 25.02 12.55
CA VAL A 77 0.06 23.75 12.75
C VAL A 77 -1.43 24.02 12.88
N GLU A 78 -2.24 23.41 12.01
CA GLU A 78 -3.71 23.44 12.06
C GLU A 78 -4.32 22.04 11.98
N GLY A 79 -5.65 21.91 12.13
CA GLY A 79 -6.37 20.65 11.98
C GLY A 79 -6.81 20.01 13.30
N PHE A 80 -6.91 18.68 13.34
CA PHE A 80 -7.51 17.94 14.46
C PHE A 80 -6.72 16.71 14.89
N ASP A 81 -6.84 16.39 16.18
CA ASP A 81 -6.05 15.36 16.88
C ASP A 81 -6.75 14.00 16.98
N SER A 82 -8.07 14.00 16.84
CA SER A 82 -8.92 12.82 16.89
C SER A 82 -10.13 13.08 16.01
N ALA A 83 -10.63 12.05 15.33
CA ALA A 83 -11.92 12.12 14.65
C ALA A 83 -13.08 12.33 15.64
N LYS A 84 -12.90 12.03 16.93
CA LYS A 84 -13.94 12.22 17.95
C LYS A 84 -14.37 13.69 17.99
N GLY A 85 -15.65 13.95 17.73
CA GLY A 85 -16.22 15.29 17.73
C GLY A 85 -16.09 16.06 16.41
N THR A 86 -15.50 15.48 15.36
CA THR A 86 -15.49 16.09 14.02
C THR A 86 -16.73 15.71 13.22
N SER A 87 -17.01 16.44 12.13
CA SER A 87 -18.10 16.12 11.20
C SER A 87 -17.95 14.74 10.56
N TYR A 88 -16.72 14.24 10.39
CA TYR A 88 -16.44 12.87 9.96
C TYR A 88 -17.11 11.85 10.88
N ALA A 89 -16.82 11.91 12.18
CA ALA A 89 -17.36 10.95 13.13
C ALA A 89 -18.83 11.20 13.50
N THR A 90 -19.29 12.45 13.48
CA THR A 90 -20.62 12.82 14.02
C THR A 90 -21.71 12.99 12.98
N LYS A 91 -21.35 13.30 11.72
CA LYS A 91 -22.29 13.62 10.64
C LYS A 91 -22.11 12.73 9.40
N GLY A 92 -21.16 11.77 9.45
CA GLY A 92 -20.86 10.90 8.31
C GLY A 92 -20.23 11.63 7.13
N GLU A 93 -19.46 12.69 7.38
CA GLU A 93 -18.68 13.35 6.32
C GLU A 93 -17.59 12.41 5.79
N SER A 94 -17.39 12.38 4.47
CA SER A 94 -16.34 11.55 3.87
C SER A 94 -14.94 12.08 4.15
N THR A 95 -13.96 11.18 4.08
CA THR A 95 -12.54 11.54 4.17
C THR A 95 -12.17 12.57 3.11
N ASN A 96 -12.65 12.40 1.88
CA ASN A 96 -12.36 13.33 0.78
C ASN A 96 -12.89 14.75 1.08
N HIS A 97 -14.15 14.89 1.52
CA HIS A 97 -14.71 16.22 1.81
C HIS A 97 -13.95 16.92 2.95
N THR A 98 -13.60 16.18 4.00
CA THR A 98 -12.81 16.70 5.12
C THR A 98 -11.47 17.26 4.63
N ILE A 99 -10.72 16.51 3.82
CA ILE A 99 -9.42 16.99 3.32
C ILE A 99 -9.56 18.08 2.26
N GLN A 100 -10.58 18.03 1.41
CA GLN A 100 -10.85 19.11 0.45
C GLN A 100 -11.15 20.43 1.15
N MET A 101 -11.86 20.40 2.28
CA MET A 101 -12.06 21.58 3.13
C MET A 101 -10.71 22.12 3.64
N ILE A 102 -9.85 21.25 4.19
CA ILE A 102 -8.51 21.63 4.68
C ILE A 102 -7.65 22.25 3.55
N ASN A 103 -7.68 21.65 2.36
CA ASN A 103 -7.00 22.19 1.17
C ASN A 103 -7.51 23.60 0.83
N ARG A 104 -8.84 23.81 0.87
CA ARG A 104 -9.46 25.11 0.57
C ARG A 104 -9.19 26.19 1.62
N TYR A 105 -8.88 25.81 2.86
CA TYR A 105 -8.43 26.76 3.89
C TYR A 105 -6.95 27.17 3.74
N GLY A 106 -6.23 26.57 2.79
CA GLY A 106 -4.87 26.99 2.46
C GLY A 106 -3.77 26.12 3.07
N ALA A 107 -4.05 24.88 3.48
CA ALA A 107 -2.97 23.97 3.88
C ALA A 107 -2.00 23.69 2.71
N ASP A 108 -0.69 23.85 2.94
CA ASP A 108 0.39 23.48 1.99
C ASP A 108 0.64 21.97 2.03
N ALA A 109 0.56 21.39 3.23
CA ALA A 109 0.68 19.95 3.43
C ALA A 109 -0.29 19.44 4.51
N VAL A 110 -0.60 18.15 4.48
CA VAL A 110 -1.39 17.46 5.50
C VAL A 110 -0.67 16.18 5.96
N ALA A 111 -0.34 16.13 7.25
CA ALA A 111 0.07 14.90 7.92
C ALA A 111 -1.18 14.13 8.38
N MET A 112 -1.45 13.02 7.72
CA MET A 112 -2.70 12.28 7.86
C MET A 112 -2.46 10.90 8.48
N ARG A 113 -3.25 10.54 9.48
CA ARG A 113 -3.33 9.18 10.03
C ARG A 113 -4.76 8.68 9.95
N HIS A 114 -4.96 7.48 9.41
CA HIS A 114 -6.29 6.91 9.15
C HIS A 114 -6.41 5.45 9.61
N HIS A 115 -7.62 5.02 9.95
CA HIS A 115 -7.90 3.63 10.34
C HIS A 115 -8.14 2.69 9.14
N LEU A 116 -8.52 3.24 7.98
CA LEU A 116 -8.67 2.52 6.71
C LEU A 116 -7.34 2.45 5.93
N ASP A 117 -7.08 1.27 5.35
CA ASP A 117 -5.95 1.00 4.47
C ASP A 117 -6.09 1.76 3.14
N GLY A 118 -5.02 2.44 2.72
CA GLY A 118 -4.94 3.15 1.46
C GLY A 118 -5.57 4.55 1.46
N ALA A 119 -6.01 5.03 2.62
CA ALA A 119 -6.65 6.34 2.73
C ALA A 119 -5.74 7.49 2.32
N ALA A 120 -4.46 7.46 2.74
CA ALA A 120 -3.50 8.49 2.37
C ALA A 120 -3.24 8.52 0.84
N ARG A 121 -3.14 7.35 0.19
CA ARG A 121 -2.98 7.23 -1.27
C ARG A 121 -4.22 7.74 -2.00
N PHE A 122 -5.42 7.41 -1.53
CA PHE A 122 -6.66 7.95 -2.08
C PHE A 122 -6.70 9.49 -1.99
N VAL A 123 -6.39 10.05 -0.82
CA VAL A 123 -6.38 11.51 -0.62
C VAL A 123 -5.34 12.19 -1.52
N ALA A 124 -4.12 11.64 -1.64
CA ALA A 124 -3.10 12.14 -2.56
C ALA A 124 -3.61 12.20 -4.00
N MET A 125 -4.25 11.12 -4.47
CA MET A 125 -4.87 11.09 -5.80
C MET A 125 -5.95 12.18 -5.98
N GLN A 126 -6.75 12.48 -4.95
CA GLN A 126 -7.75 13.55 -5.01
C GLN A 126 -7.12 14.94 -5.02
N MET A 127 -6.00 15.13 -4.31
CA MET A 127 -5.24 16.38 -4.33
C MET A 127 -4.61 16.62 -5.70
N ASP A 128 -4.00 15.60 -6.31
CA ASP A 128 -3.49 15.68 -7.68
C ASP A 128 -4.61 16.02 -8.69
N LYS A 129 -5.79 15.38 -8.57
CA LYS A 129 -6.97 15.71 -9.40
C LYS A 129 -7.43 17.16 -9.20
N THR A 130 -7.35 17.68 -7.98
CA THR A 130 -7.74 19.05 -7.65
C THR A 130 -6.76 20.05 -8.24
N PHE A 131 -5.46 19.78 -8.11
CA PHE A 131 -4.40 20.58 -8.68
C PHE A 131 -4.46 20.61 -10.22
N ALA A 132 -4.70 19.46 -10.86
CA ALA A 132 -4.85 19.36 -12.31
C ALA A 132 -6.03 20.18 -12.87
N ARG A 133 -7.04 20.49 -12.03
CA ARG A 133 -8.19 21.36 -12.37
C ARG A 133 -7.93 22.84 -12.07
N GLY A 134 -6.71 23.23 -11.75
CA GLY A 134 -6.32 24.60 -11.38
C GLY A 134 -6.55 24.95 -9.91
N GLY A 135 -6.79 23.96 -9.05
CA GLY A 135 -6.87 24.16 -7.60
C GLY A 135 -5.49 24.24 -6.93
N ARG A 136 -5.47 24.52 -5.62
CA ARG A 136 -4.27 24.41 -4.78
C ARG A 136 -3.89 22.92 -4.61
N LEU A 137 -2.59 22.66 -4.56
CA LEU A 137 -2.04 21.36 -4.19
C LEU A 137 -1.72 21.37 -2.69
N THR A 138 -2.42 20.57 -1.91
CA THR A 138 -1.97 20.18 -0.57
C THR A 138 -1.21 18.86 -0.68
N VAL A 139 0.06 18.86 -0.27
CA VAL A 139 0.88 17.65 -0.21
C VAL A 139 0.39 16.73 0.92
N VAL A 140 0.45 15.42 0.71
CA VAL A 140 -0.06 14.43 1.69
C VAL A 140 1.11 13.65 2.26
N ILE A 141 1.21 13.62 3.58
CA ILE A 141 2.19 12.84 4.34
C ILE A 141 1.44 11.75 5.10
N ASN A 142 1.72 10.49 4.78
CA ASN A 142 1.13 9.35 5.47
C ASN A 142 1.82 9.13 6.84
N ALA A 143 1.08 9.47 7.89
CA ALA A 143 1.43 9.22 9.29
C ALA A 143 0.86 7.89 9.82
N GLY A 144 0.37 7.03 8.92
CA GLY A 144 -0.13 5.68 9.16
C GLY A 144 -1.54 5.47 8.60
N ASP A 145 -1.75 4.45 7.77
CA ASP A 145 -3.06 4.06 7.24
C ASP A 145 -3.37 2.59 7.56
N GLY A 146 -4.36 2.36 8.44
CA GLY A 146 -4.84 1.05 8.84
C GLY A 146 -3.75 0.04 9.27
N LYS A 147 -3.65 -1.08 8.57
CA LYS A 147 -2.56 -2.08 8.70
C LYS A 147 -1.56 -2.02 7.54
N HIS A 148 -1.70 -1.05 6.64
CA HIS A 148 -1.00 -0.99 5.37
C HIS A 148 0.39 -0.35 5.48
N GLN A 149 0.49 0.98 5.55
CA GLN A 149 1.78 1.69 5.48
C GLN A 149 2.01 2.63 6.67
N HIS A 150 3.27 2.85 7.02
CA HIS A 150 3.72 3.93 7.92
C HIS A 150 5.10 4.44 7.49
N PRO A 151 5.22 5.14 6.34
CA PRO A 151 6.52 5.43 5.74
C PRO A 151 7.42 6.28 6.63
N THR A 152 6.86 7.25 7.34
CA THR A 152 7.64 8.13 8.24
C THR A 152 8.19 7.43 9.48
N GLN A 153 7.62 6.29 9.89
CA GLN A 153 8.19 5.43 10.92
C GLN A 153 9.35 4.62 10.32
N THR A 154 9.18 4.04 9.13
CA THR A 154 10.29 3.31 8.50
C THR A 154 11.52 4.18 8.22
N ILE A 155 11.32 5.44 7.82
CA ILE A 155 12.43 6.37 7.58
C ILE A 155 13.17 6.67 8.90
N LEU A 156 12.47 6.83 10.02
CA LEU A 156 13.12 7.06 11.32
C LEU A 156 13.75 5.80 11.91
N ASP A 157 13.18 4.63 11.64
CA ASP A 157 13.76 3.34 12.01
C ASP A 157 15.09 3.14 11.27
N ARG A 158 15.11 3.39 9.95
CA ARG A 158 16.32 3.38 9.13
C ARG A 158 17.38 4.33 9.68
N TYR A 159 17.00 5.56 9.98
CA TYR A 159 17.89 6.56 10.55
C TYR A 159 18.54 6.08 11.85
N THR A 160 17.73 5.49 12.74
CA THR A 160 18.19 4.95 14.03
C THR A 160 19.22 3.85 13.84
N ILE A 161 18.96 2.90 12.94
CA ILE A 161 19.88 1.80 12.64
C ILE A 161 21.18 2.33 12.05
N LEU A 162 21.11 3.23 11.07
CA LEU A 162 22.29 3.82 10.45
C LEU A 162 23.14 4.59 11.46
N LYS A 163 22.50 5.33 12.39
CA LYS A 163 23.19 6.07 13.43
C LYS A 163 23.92 5.15 14.39
N ALA A 164 23.23 4.15 14.92
CA ALA A 164 23.79 3.21 15.88
C ALA A 164 24.94 2.38 15.31
N THR A 165 24.88 2.07 14.00
CA THR A 165 25.91 1.31 13.30
C THR A 165 27.03 2.18 12.71
N GLY A 166 27.01 3.51 12.95
CA GLY A 166 28.02 4.45 12.43
C GLY A 166 27.91 4.72 10.92
N ARG A 167 26.84 4.25 10.27
CA ARG A 167 26.61 4.33 8.82
C ARG A 167 25.91 5.62 8.36
N LEU A 168 25.68 6.58 9.26
CA LEU A 168 25.28 7.95 8.86
C LEU A 168 26.46 8.82 8.42
N ASP A 169 27.68 8.42 8.75
CA ASP A 169 28.90 9.11 8.31
C ASP A 169 29.18 8.80 6.83
N PRO A 170 29.29 9.81 5.95
CA PRO A 170 29.65 9.60 4.54
C PRO A 170 30.97 8.88 4.31
N SER A 171 31.91 8.93 5.27
CA SER A 171 33.20 8.23 5.20
C SER A 171 33.10 6.74 5.51
N HIS A 172 31.96 6.27 6.01
CA HIS A 172 31.74 4.85 6.29
C HIS A 172 31.65 4.06 4.96
N PRO A 173 32.30 2.89 4.81
CA PRO A 173 32.25 2.11 3.56
C PRO A 173 30.85 1.63 3.14
N GLN A 174 29.92 1.60 4.09
CA GLN A 174 28.50 1.24 3.90
C GLN A 174 27.58 2.42 4.27
N ALA A 175 28.02 3.66 4.04
CA ALA A 175 27.24 4.84 4.34
C ALA A 175 25.81 4.73 3.76
N TYR A 176 24.82 5.08 4.58
CA TYR A 176 23.38 5.08 4.26
C TYR A 176 22.77 3.74 3.83
N SER A 177 23.50 2.64 3.98
CA SER A 177 23.09 1.29 3.57
C SER A 177 22.92 0.36 4.78
N LEU A 178 21.87 -0.46 4.76
CA LEU A 178 21.67 -1.53 5.76
C LEU A 178 22.35 -2.85 5.38
N ARG A 179 23.01 -2.92 4.22
CA ARG A 179 23.60 -4.15 3.67
C ARG A 179 24.45 -4.91 4.69
N GLY A 180 24.27 -6.23 4.72
CA GLY A 180 25.05 -7.12 5.59
C GLY A 180 24.68 -7.07 7.07
N LEU A 181 23.60 -6.37 7.45
CA LEU A 181 23.03 -6.46 8.80
C LEU A 181 22.04 -7.63 8.89
N THR A 182 22.04 -8.30 10.04
CA THR A 182 21.00 -9.23 10.47
C THR A 182 19.96 -8.48 11.32
N LEU A 183 18.75 -8.39 10.80
CA LEU A 183 17.61 -7.74 11.45
C LEU A 183 16.67 -8.81 12.02
N VAL A 184 16.65 -8.96 13.34
CA VAL A 184 15.66 -9.79 14.01
C VAL A 184 14.40 -8.97 14.23
N MET A 185 13.27 -9.44 13.73
CA MET A 185 11.96 -8.80 13.84
C MET A 185 11.02 -9.71 14.62
N ALA A 186 10.53 -9.26 15.78
CA ALA A 186 9.85 -10.13 16.73
C ALA A 186 8.43 -9.65 17.11
N ASN A 187 7.56 -10.61 17.43
CA ASN A 187 6.14 -10.48 17.82
C ASN A 187 5.16 -10.29 16.66
N ASP A 188 4.41 -9.17 16.64
CA ASP A 188 3.30 -8.98 15.70
C ASP A 188 3.79 -8.54 14.32
N LEU A 189 4.07 -9.53 13.48
CA LEU A 189 4.53 -9.33 12.10
C LEU A 189 3.37 -9.34 11.09
N LYS A 190 2.15 -9.68 11.51
CA LYS A 190 0.98 -9.83 10.62
C LYS A 190 0.00 -8.67 10.70
N TYR A 191 -0.29 -8.16 11.89
CA TYR A 191 -1.33 -7.15 12.11
C TYR A 191 -0.75 -5.73 12.31
N GLY A 192 0.57 -5.62 12.50
CA GLY A 192 1.31 -4.36 12.55
C GLY A 192 1.72 -3.84 11.16
N ARG A 193 1.47 -2.54 10.90
CA ARG A 193 1.89 -1.85 9.65
C ARG A 193 3.37 -1.51 9.55
N VAL A 194 4.01 -1.28 10.71
CA VAL A 194 5.43 -0.91 10.80
C VAL A 194 6.35 -2.03 10.29
N PRO A 195 6.21 -3.31 10.71
CA PRO A 195 7.06 -4.38 10.19
C PRO A 195 6.93 -4.55 8.68
N HIS A 196 5.73 -4.36 8.12
CA HIS A 196 5.49 -4.41 6.67
C HIS A 196 6.23 -3.29 5.93
N SER A 197 6.10 -2.06 6.41
CA SER A 197 6.79 -0.90 5.82
C SER A 197 8.31 -1.03 5.93
N ASN A 198 8.81 -1.54 7.06
CA ASN A 198 10.23 -1.80 7.28
C ASN A 198 10.77 -2.85 6.32
N VAL A 199 10.08 -3.97 6.12
CA VAL A 199 10.47 -4.97 5.11
C VAL A 199 10.51 -4.37 3.71
N MET A 200 9.49 -3.60 3.33
CA MET A 200 9.40 -2.98 2.00
C MET A 200 10.58 -2.06 1.69
N ASN A 201 11.14 -1.38 2.71
CA ASN A 201 12.32 -0.55 2.57
C ASN A 201 13.63 -1.31 2.72
N PHE A 202 13.79 -2.06 3.81
CA PHE A 202 15.08 -2.65 4.20
C PHE A 202 15.50 -3.79 3.27
N ALA A 203 14.53 -4.51 2.68
CA ALA A 203 14.83 -5.60 1.75
C ALA A 203 15.57 -5.14 0.48
N LYS A 204 15.50 -3.85 0.13
CA LYS A 204 16.23 -3.27 -1.01
C LYS A 204 17.75 -3.29 -0.80
N ASP A 205 18.22 -3.32 0.45
CA ASP A 205 19.66 -3.21 0.77
C ASP A 205 20.40 -4.56 0.84
N GLY A 206 19.72 -5.70 0.61
CA GLY A 206 20.34 -7.02 0.77
C GLY A 206 20.63 -7.36 2.23
N VAL A 207 19.66 -7.14 3.11
CA VAL A 207 19.73 -7.50 4.54
C VAL A 207 19.34 -8.97 4.75
N HIS A 208 19.70 -9.52 5.91
CA HIS A 208 19.21 -10.82 6.36
C HIS A 208 18.15 -10.61 7.45
N PHE A 209 16.92 -11.09 7.22
CA PHE A 209 15.84 -11.00 8.20
C PHE A 209 15.70 -12.28 9.01
N ILE A 210 15.43 -12.17 10.30
CA ILE A 210 14.97 -13.29 11.13
C ILE A 210 13.61 -12.91 11.72
N PHE A 211 12.55 -13.58 11.27
CA PHE A 211 11.18 -13.34 11.71
C PHE A 211 10.81 -14.26 12.87
N VAL A 212 10.51 -13.66 14.02
CA VAL A 212 10.26 -14.38 15.28
C VAL A 212 8.85 -14.10 15.77
N ALA A 213 7.91 -15.01 15.48
CA ALA A 213 6.51 -14.85 15.89
C ALA A 213 5.81 -16.21 16.03
N PRO A 214 4.69 -16.29 16.78
CA PRO A 214 3.77 -17.42 16.67
C PRO A 214 3.30 -17.59 15.24
N ASN A 215 2.96 -18.83 14.85
CA ASN A 215 2.55 -19.14 13.47
C ASN A 215 1.41 -18.25 12.96
N GLN A 216 0.43 -17.93 13.82
CA GLN A 216 -0.72 -17.07 13.48
C GLN A 216 -0.37 -15.60 13.24
N MET A 217 0.83 -15.15 13.63
CA MET A 217 1.30 -13.77 13.61
C MET A 217 2.53 -13.57 12.73
N GLN A 218 2.94 -14.60 11.99
CA GLN A 218 4.11 -14.54 11.11
C GLN A 218 3.96 -13.54 9.96
N MET A 219 5.11 -13.11 9.44
CA MET A 219 5.20 -12.22 8.29
C MET A 219 4.39 -12.79 7.11
N PRO A 220 3.45 -12.04 6.51
CA PRO A 220 2.66 -12.53 5.39
C PRO A 220 3.52 -12.92 4.17
N GLU A 221 3.12 -14.00 3.49
CA GLU A 221 3.76 -14.56 2.29
C GLU A 221 4.07 -13.51 1.20
N THR A 222 3.20 -12.50 1.04
CA THR A 222 3.40 -11.43 0.06
C THR A 222 4.69 -10.64 0.32
N TYR A 223 5.05 -10.42 1.59
CA TYR A 223 6.27 -9.73 1.96
C TYR A 223 7.49 -10.66 1.87
N LEU A 224 7.33 -11.96 2.17
CA LEU A 224 8.40 -12.95 1.98
C LEU A 224 8.84 -13.03 0.51
N ARG A 225 7.87 -13.09 -0.42
CA ARG A 225 8.16 -13.03 -1.87
C ARG A 225 8.81 -11.73 -2.29
N TYR A 226 8.41 -10.62 -1.69
CA TYR A 226 9.03 -9.31 -1.96
C TYR A 226 10.50 -9.28 -1.52
N ILE A 227 10.82 -9.86 -0.36
CA ILE A 227 12.20 -9.99 0.13
C ILE A 227 13.06 -10.76 -0.87
N GLU A 228 12.56 -11.91 -1.35
CA GLU A 228 13.24 -12.73 -2.36
C GLU A 228 13.43 -11.98 -3.67
N ALA A 229 12.41 -11.25 -4.13
CA ALA A 229 12.47 -10.45 -5.35
C ALA A 229 13.50 -9.30 -5.26
N CYS A 230 13.75 -8.78 -4.05
CA CYS A 230 14.80 -7.77 -3.81
C CYS A 230 16.20 -8.38 -3.62
N GLY A 231 16.34 -9.72 -3.59
CA GLY A 231 17.61 -10.40 -3.35
C GLY A 231 18.08 -10.38 -1.89
N SER A 232 17.20 -10.00 -0.94
CA SER A 232 17.44 -10.19 0.49
C SER A 232 17.10 -11.62 0.91
N THR A 233 17.54 -12.02 2.10
CA THR A 233 17.29 -13.37 2.64
C THR A 233 16.48 -13.28 3.93
N TYR A 234 15.75 -14.35 4.27
CA TYR A 234 15.02 -14.41 5.52
C TYR A 234 15.01 -15.81 6.12
N GLU A 235 14.76 -15.85 7.43
CA GLU A 235 14.52 -17.07 8.18
C GLU A 235 13.32 -16.90 9.10
N ILE A 236 12.59 -18.00 9.33
CA ILE A 236 11.41 -18.03 10.20
C ILE A 236 11.78 -18.78 11.48
N ARG A 237 11.45 -18.20 12.63
CA ARG A 237 11.63 -18.75 13.98
C ARG A 237 10.36 -18.57 14.79
N TYR A 238 10.17 -19.44 15.78
CA TYR A 238 8.94 -19.49 16.57
C TYR A 238 9.18 -19.25 18.07
N ILE A 239 10.37 -18.80 18.44
CA ILE A 239 10.73 -18.43 19.82
C ILE A 239 11.81 -17.36 19.79
N LEU A 240 11.71 -16.39 20.70
CA LEU A 240 12.77 -15.40 20.93
C LEU A 240 13.67 -15.91 22.07
N ASP A 241 14.61 -16.77 21.73
CA ASP A 241 15.60 -17.28 22.69
C ASP A 241 16.96 -16.55 22.57
N LYS A 242 17.94 -17.00 23.36
CA LYS A 242 19.27 -16.40 23.37
C LYS A 242 20.05 -16.66 22.07
N ASP A 243 19.77 -17.75 21.37
CA ASP A 243 20.48 -18.09 20.14
C ASP A 243 20.06 -17.13 19.02
N VAL A 244 18.75 -16.91 18.87
CA VAL A 244 18.22 -15.87 17.97
C VAL A 244 18.76 -14.48 18.34
N CYS A 245 18.82 -14.14 19.62
CA CYS A 245 19.36 -12.85 20.07
C CYS A 245 20.85 -12.68 19.73
N ARG A 246 21.66 -13.75 19.75
CA ARG A 246 23.09 -13.72 19.39
C ARG A 246 23.33 -13.45 17.90
N GLU A 247 22.32 -13.66 17.05
CA GLU A 247 22.41 -13.38 15.62
C GLU A 247 22.08 -11.92 15.27
N ALA A 248 21.37 -11.21 16.15
CA ALA A 248 20.89 -9.85 15.90
C ALA A 248 22.02 -8.82 15.87
N ASP A 249 22.12 -8.06 14.77
CA ASP A 249 22.76 -6.73 14.79
C ASP A 249 21.74 -5.65 15.21
N VAL A 250 20.47 -5.87 14.87
CA VAL A 250 19.33 -5.07 15.33
C VAL A 250 18.20 -6.01 15.72
N LEU A 251 17.65 -5.83 16.92
CA LEU A 251 16.44 -6.50 17.38
C LEU A 251 15.27 -5.51 17.40
N LEU A 252 14.38 -5.62 16.42
CA LEU A 252 13.15 -4.86 16.28
C LEU A 252 12.00 -5.62 16.94
N MET A 253 11.57 -5.14 18.10
CA MET A 253 10.42 -5.66 18.82
C MET A 253 9.15 -4.91 18.40
N TYR A 254 8.05 -5.62 18.14
CA TYR A 254 6.78 -5.01 17.78
C TYR A 254 5.72 -5.24 18.85
N ARG A 255 4.87 -4.22 19.07
CA ARG A 255 3.71 -4.34 19.96
C ARG A 255 2.64 -5.22 19.33
N SER A 256 2.10 -6.13 20.13
CA SER A 256 0.94 -6.94 19.79
C SER A 256 -0.32 -6.09 19.63
N GLN A 257 -0.89 -6.05 18.43
CA GLN A 257 -2.15 -5.36 18.12
C GLN A 257 -3.35 -6.23 18.54
N LEU A 258 -3.48 -6.53 19.83
CA LEU A 258 -4.55 -7.41 20.37
C LEU A 258 -5.95 -6.99 19.88
N GLU A 259 -6.17 -5.69 19.72
CA GLU A 259 -7.41 -5.10 19.20
C GLU A 259 -7.77 -5.52 17.76
N ARG A 260 -6.83 -6.10 17.01
CA ARG A 260 -7.00 -6.57 15.62
C ARG A 260 -6.97 -8.09 15.49
N MET A 261 -6.76 -8.82 16.59
CA MET A 261 -6.51 -10.26 16.58
C MET A 261 -7.76 -11.05 16.98
N PRO A 262 -8.06 -12.19 16.33
CA PRO A 262 -9.06 -13.15 16.80
C PRO A 262 -8.77 -13.66 18.24
N GLN A 263 -9.79 -14.09 18.96
CA GLN A 263 -9.64 -14.51 20.38
C GLN A 263 -8.69 -15.69 20.54
N GLU A 264 -8.74 -16.64 19.61
CA GLU A 264 -7.87 -17.79 19.56
C GLU A 264 -6.39 -17.40 19.44
N VAL A 265 -6.09 -16.37 18.63
CA VAL A 265 -4.72 -15.84 18.46
C VAL A 265 -4.27 -15.12 19.74
N GLN A 266 -5.16 -14.36 20.38
CA GLN A 266 -4.85 -13.70 21.66
C GLN A 266 -4.56 -14.72 22.76
N ALA A 267 -5.34 -15.81 22.82
CA ALA A 267 -5.16 -16.87 23.82
C ALA A 267 -3.83 -17.61 23.60
N GLU A 268 -3.49 -17.94 22.36
CA GLU A 268 -2.19 -18.52 22.00
C GLU A 268 -1.03 -17.61 22.42
N LEU A 269 -1.08 -16.33 22.05
CA LEU A 269 -0.04 -15.35 22.41
C LEU A 269 0.16 -15.24 23.93
N ARG A 270 -0.94 -15.21 24.70
CA ARG A 270 -0.86 -15.18 26.17
C ARG A 270 -0.20 -16.43 26.74
N SER A 271 -0.47 -17.61 26.15
CA SER A 271 0.14 -18.86 26.58
C SER A 271 1.64 -18.94 26.28
N LEU A 272 2.10 -18.26 25.22
CA LEU A 272 3.50 -18.25 24.77
C LEU A 272 4.27 -16.99 25.22
N LYS A 273 3.70 -16.17 26.11
CA LYS A 273 4.25 -14.85 26.45
C LYS A 273 5.73 -14.88 26.87
N SER A 274 6.15 -15.88 27.65
CA SER A 274 7.54 -16.05 28.08
C SER A 274 8.53 -16.21 26.93
N ASP A 275 8.07 -16.85 25.86
CA ASP A 275 8.88 -17.27 24.71
C ASP A 275 9.19 -16.06 23.83
N PHE A 276 8.30 -15.07 23.83
CA PHE A 276 8.37 -13.87 23.01
C PHE A 276 8.72 -12.59 23.79
N THR A 277 8.77 -12.63 25.13
CA THR A 277 9.23 -11.49 25.93
C THR A 277 10.75 -11.37 25.89
N LEU A 278 11.25 -10.17 25.54
CA LEU A 278 12.67 -9.83 25.66
C LEU A 278 12.99 -9.48 27.11
N ASN A 279 13.83 -10.27 27.76
CA ASN A 279 14.32 -10.00 29.12
C ASN A 279 15.81 -9.65 29.11
N VAL A 280 16.33 -9.19 30.25
CA VAL A 280 17.74 -8.79 30.40
C VAL A 280 18.71 -9.90 30.00
N ALA A 281 18.40 -11.17 30.27
CA ALA A 281 19.29 -12.28 29.93
C ALA A 281 19.38 -12.55 28.42
N LYS A 282 18.28 -12.34 27.68
CA LYS A 282 18.22 -12.39 26.22
C LYS A 282 18.88 -11.14 25.60
N ALA A 283 18.56 -9.95 26.11
CA ALA A 283 19.15 -8.69 25.66
C ALA A 283 20.69 -8.67 25.81
N LYS A 284 21.22 -9.17 26.93
CA LYS A 284 22.68 -9.26 27.17
C LYS A 284 23.39 -10.34 26.36
N SER A 285 22.68 -11.26 25.72
CA SER A 285 23.30 -12.26 24.83
C SER A 285 23.47 -11.77 23.40
N MET A 286 22.94 -10.59 23.07
CA MET A 286 23.09 -9.99 21.74
C MET A 286 24.55 -9.67 21.41
N LYS A 287 24.86 -9.51 20.13
CA LYS A 287 26.21 -9.14 19.67
C LYS A 287 26.67 -7.83 20.31
N PRO A 288 27.97 -7.65 20.57
CA PRO A 288 28.52 -6.34 20.93
C PRO A 288 28.13 -5.29 19.88
N GLY A 289 27.56 -4.16 20.33
CA GLY A 289 27.10 -3.08 19.46
C GLY A 289 25.71 -3.27 18.85
N ALA A 290 25.05 -4.42 19.07
CA ALA A 290 23.68 -4.61 18.62
C ALA A 290 22.68 -3.79 19.44
N ILE A 291 21.65 -3.28 18.79
CA ILE A 291 20.64 -2.42 19.41
C ILE A 291 19.25 -3.06 19.47
N ILE A 292 18.45 -2.61 20.43
CA ILE A 292 17.05 -3.01 20.62
C ILE A 292 16.17 -1.81 20.27
N MET A 293 15.25 -2.00 19.34
CA MET A 293 14.33 -0.97 18.83
C MET A 293 12.88 -1.40 19.03
N HIS A 294 11.99 -0.42 19.16
CA HIS A 294 10.55 -0.64 19.34
C HIS A 294 9.77 0.64 19.03
N PRO A 295 8.78 0.62 18.12
CA PRO A 295 8.08 1.84 17.65
C PRO A 295 7.18 2.52 18.70
N LEU A 296 7.00 1.87 19.85
CA LEU A 296 6.17 2.28 20.99
C LEU A 296 4.66 2.38 20.66
N PRO A 297 3.75 2.29 21.66
CA PRO A 297 3.98 2.17 23.11
C PRO A 297 4.33 0.75 23.56
N LEU A 298 5.05 0.63 24.67
CA LEU A 298 5.10 -0.60 25.45
C LEU A 298 3.85 -0.70 26.34
N PRO A 299 3.09 -1.80 26.29
CA PRO A 299 1.92 -2.01 27.11
C PRO A 299 2.31 -2.30 28.57
N ARG A 300 1.61 -1.67 29.51
CA ARG A 300 1.88 -1.82 30.96
C ARG A 300 1.63 -3.24 31.49
N TRP A 301 0.63 -3.94 30.95
CA TRP A 301 0.11 -5.19 31.52
C TRP A 301 0.71 -6.43 30.86
N GLU A 302 1.07 -6.33 29.58
CA GLU A 302 1.61 -7.44 28.78
C GLU A 302 2.85 -6.99 27.99
N PRO A 303 3.92 -6.54 28.67
CA PRO A 303 5.06 -5.96 27.98
C PRO A 303 5.82 -7.00 27.18
N GLU A 304 6.09 -6.69 25.91
CA GLU A 304 6.94 -7.49 25.03
C GLU A 304 8.44 -7.32 25.38
N ILE A 305 8.79 -6.22 26.05
CA ILE A 305 10.12 -5.93 26.57
C ILE A 305 10.02 -5.77 28.08
N ALA A 306 10.76 -6.57 28.84
CA ALA A 306 10.77 -6.49 30.29
C ALA A 306 11.28 -5.09 30.73
N PRO A 307 10.65 -4.43 31.73
CA PRO A 307 11.01 -3.07 32.13
C PRO A 307 12.49 -2.89 32.49
N GLU A 308 13.15 -3.92 33.02
CA GLU A 308 14.56 -3.88 33.40
C GLU A 308 15.51 -3.78 32.19
N VAL A 309 15.00 -3.94 30.97
CA VAL A 309 15.75 -3.71 29.72
C VAL A 309 15.95 -2.22 29.45
N ASP A 310 15.09 -1.35 29.99
CA ASP A 310 15.17 0.11 29.81
C ASP A 310 16.52 0.69 30.28
N ASP A 311 17.13 0.06 31.29
CA ASP A 311 18.42 0.50 31.86
C ASP A 311 19.64 0.00 31.06
N LEU A 312 19.44 -0.78 30.00
CA LEU A 312 20.53 -1.30 29.18
C LEU A 312 20.99 -0.26 28.14
N PRO A 313 22.31 -0.12 27.92
CA PRO A 313 22.86 0.89 27.00
C PRO A 313 22.51 0.62 25.53
N ASN A 314 22.01 -0.56 25.21
CA ASN A 314 21.57 -0.94 23.87
C ASN A 314 20.05 -0.89 23.67
N ALA A 315 19.28 -0.37 24.65
CA ALA A 315 17.86 -0.08 24.51
C ALA A 315 17.66 1.29 23.81
N TYR A 316 17.39 1.27 22.50
CA TYR A 316 17.37 2.46 21.64
C TYR A 316 15.96 3.02 21.36
N TYR A 317 14.89 2.44 21.90
CA TYR A 317 13.51 2.85 21.56
C TYR A 317 13.12 4.27 22.01
N PHE A 318 13.81 4.84 23.00
CA PHE A 318 13.64 6.26 23.34
C PHE A 318 14.43 7.18 22.39
N ASP A 319 15.65 6.79 22.02
CA ASP A 319 16.43 7.48 20.98
C ASP A 319 15.71 7.44 19.63
N GLU A 320 15.13 6.30 19.27
CA GLU A 320 14.28 6.10 18.09
C GLU A 320 13.10 7.10 18.07
N ALA A 321 12.42 7.28 19.20
CA ALA A 321 11.35 8.26 19.33
C ALA A 321 11.85 9.71 19.14
N GLU A 322 13.05 10.02 19.63
CA GLU A 322 13.72 11.32 19.40
C GLU A 322 14.09 11.51 17.93
N HIS A 323 14.63 10.47 17.28
CA HIS A 323 15.00 10.48 15.86
C HIS A 323 13.80 10.77 14.95
N GLY A 324 12.59 10.44 15.39
CA GLY A 324 11.37 10.86 14.73
C GLY A 324 11.26 12.37 14.52
N LEU A 325 11.80 13.19 15.43
CA LEU A 325 11.86 14.63 15.24
C LEU A 325 12.85 15.03 14.14
N TYR A 326 14.04 14.43 14.15
CA TYR A 326 15.13 14.73 13.20
C TYR A 326 14.73 14.42 11.77
N VAL A 327 14.00 13.33 11.57
CA VAL A 327 13.52 12.88 10.25
C VAL A 327 12.29 13.68 9.78
N ARG A 328 11.39 14.08 10.68
CA ARG A 328 10.14 14.72 10.26
C ARG A 328 10.29 16.19 9.88
N ILE A 329 11.28 16.89 10.43
CA ILE A 329 11.58 18.27 10.04
C ILE A 329 11.91 18.37 8.53
N PRO A 330 12.87 17.61 7.96
CA PRO A 330 13.14 17.65 6.54
C PRO A 330 11.98 17.10 5.70
N ILE A 331 11.22 16.11 6.19
CA ILE A 331 9.98 15.66 5.52
C ILE A 331 8.98 16.81 5.38
N VAL A 332 8.76 17.60 6.43
CA VAL A 332 7.88 18.77 6.40
C VAL A 332 8.43 19.81 5.42
N ALA A 333 9.72 20.09 5.46
CA ALA A 333 10.36 21.06 4.55
C ALA A 333 10.23 20.64 3.07
N LEU A 334 10.48 19.37 2.76
CA LEU A 334 10.30 18.81 1.41
C LEU A 334 8.84 18.88 0.97
N SER A 335 7.91 18.55 1.86
CA SER A 335 6.47 18.53 1.58
C SER A 335 5.88 19.93 1.36
N THR A 336 6.57 20.98 1.82
CA THR A 336 6.15 22.38 1.67
C THR A 336 6.97 23.11 0.62
N GLY A 337 7.96 22.44 -0.01
CA GLY A 337 8.81 23.02 -1.06
C GLY A 337 9.97 23.88 -0.57
N TYR A 338 10.26 23.92 0.74
CA TYR A 338 11.38 24.69 1.33
C TYR A 338 12.68 23.88 1.45
N LEU A 339 12.71 22.67 0.90
CA LEU A 339 13.89 21.81 0.82
C LEU A 339 13.81 20.96 -0.46
N GLY A 340 14.96 20.58 -1.02
CA GLY A 340 15.02 19.68 -2.19
C GLY A 340 15.58 20.30 -3.47
N GLU A 341 15.90 21.60 -3.48
CA GLU A 341 16.57 22.26 -4.60
C GLU A 341 17.97 21.70 -4.87
N ASP A 342 18.68 21.32 -3.80
CA ASP A 342 20.01 20.72 -3.80
C ASP A 342 20.00 19.19 -3.90
N PHE A 343 18.85 18.58 -4.22
CA PHE A 343 18.78 17.14 -4.47
C PHE A 343 19.58 16.75 -5.72
N GLU A 344 20.38 15.70 -5.59
CA GLU A 344 21.12 15.07 -6.68
C GLU A 344 20.90 13.56 -6.65
N GLY A 345 20.36 13.02 -7.75
CA GLY A 345 20.10 11.60 -7.90
C GLY A 345 18.86 11.29 -8.75
N GLU A 346 18.52 10.00 -8.79
CA GLU A 346 17.30 9.49 -9.40
C GLU A 346 16.10 9.80 -8.48
N ALA A 347 15.26 10.74 -8.91
CA ALA A 347 13.97 11.01 -8.28
C ALA A 347 12.96 9.94 -8.68
N TYR A 348 11.97 9.67 -7.83
CA TYR A 348 10.87 8.81 -8.21
C TYR A 348 10.08 9.40 -9.38
N GLU A 349 9.98 8.62 -10.46
CA GLU A 349 9.09 8.91 -11.57
C GLU A 349 7.87 7.98 -11.49
N PRO A 350 6.65 8.53 -11.32
CA PRO A 350 5.44 7.73 -11.38
C PRO A 350 5.38 7.02 -12.74
N LYS A 351 5.38 5.69 -12.72
CA LYS A 351 5.23 4.92 -13.96
C LYS A 351 3.80 5.09 -14.47
N GLU A 352 3.63 5.76 -15.61
CA GLU A 352 2.35 5.74 -16.31
C GLU A 352 2.04 4.29 -16.72
N GLU A 353 0.93 3.77 -16.22
CA GLU A 353 0.47 2.44 -16.58
C GLU A 353 -0.30 2.51 -17.90
N THR A 354 0.41 2.67 -19.02
CA THR A 354 -0.18 2.49 -20.35
C THR A 354 -0.54 1.02 -20.54
N ASP A 355 -1.74 0.76 -21.05
CA ASP A 355 -2.33 -0.57 -21.07
C ASP A 355 -2.92 -0.88 -22.45
N THR A 356 -2.14 -1.55 -23.31
CA THR A 356 -2.64 -2.21 -24.51
C THR A 356 -3.13 -3.61 -24.11
N PHE A 357 -4.42 -3.72 -23.85
CA PHE A 357 -5.06 -4.96 -23.40
C PHE A 357 -5.85 -5.67 -24.50
N TRP A 358 -5.88 -5.11 -25.71
CA TRP A 358 -6.51 -5.75 -26.87
C TRP A 358 -5.70 -5.56 -28.14
N THR A 359 -5.85 -6.49 -29.07
CA THR A 359 -5.32 -6.37 -30.44
C THR A 359 -6.45 -6.54 -31.45
N LYS A 360 -6.46 -5.70 -32.48
CA LYS A 360 -7.42 -5.82 -33.58
C LYS A 360 -6.85 -6.78 -34.62
N ARG A 361 -7.54 -7.88 -34.91
CA ARG A 361 -7.15 -8.76 -36.03
C ARG A 361 -7.46 -8.07 -37.35
N GLN A 362 -6.55 -8.20 -38.32
CA GLN A 362 -6.85 -7.85 -39.70
C GLN A 362 -7.95 -8.78 -40.23
N HIS A 363 -8.87 -8.20 -40.97
CA HIS A 363 -10.04 -8.90 -41.51
C HIS A 363 -9.59 -10.09 -42.37
N VAL A 364 -9.96 -11.30 -41.95
CA VAL A 364 -9.86 -12.51 -42.78
C VAL A 364 -11.27 -12.93 -43.09
N ALA A 365 -11.71 -12.68 -44.32
CA ALA A 365 -13.00 -13.15 -44.80
C ALA A 365 -13.06 -14.67 -44.60
N LYS A 366 -14.01 -15.15 -43.79
CA LYS A 366 -14.30 -16.58 -43.67
C LYS A 366 -15.44 -16.92 -44.62
N GLU A 367 -15.28 -18.02 -45.34
CA GLU A 367 -16.34 -18.61 -46.15
C GLU A 367 -17.57 -18.92 -45.30
N GLU A 368 -18.76 -18.68 -45.87
CA GLU A 368 -20.04 -19.05 -45.27
C GLU A 368 -20.05 -20.52 -44.89
N SER A 369 -20.52 -20.83 -43.68
CA SER A 369 -20.60 -22.20 -43.23
C SER A 369 -22.04 -22.63 -43.02
N ASP A 370 -22.43 -23.70 -43.71
CA ASP A 370 -23.75 -24.34 -43.76
C ASP A 370 -24.16 -25.07 -42.46
N GLY A 371 -23.70 -24.59 -41.30
CA GLY A 371 -23.92 -25.24 -40.01
C GLY A 371 -25.22 -24.80 -39.33
N LYS A 372 -25.95 -25.74 -38.74
CA LYS A 372 -27.03 -25.44 -37.78
C LYS A 372 -26.48 -24.56 -36.64
N HIS A 373 -26.84 -23.29 -36.62
CA HIS A 373 -26.45 -22.39 -35.54
C HIS A 373 -27.22 -22.71 -34.25
N THR A 374 -26.49 -22.95 -33.16
CA THR A 374 -27.06 -23.21 -31.82
C THR A 374 -27.79 -21.98 -31.25
N LEU A 375 -27.36 -20.78 -31.66
CA LEU A 375 -27.95 -19.48 -31.34
C LEU A 375 -28.35 -18.78 -32.62
N ARG A 376 -29.52 -18.12 -32.65
CA ARG A 376 -29.90 -17.27 -33.78
C ARG A 376 -28.88 -16.14 -33.94
N PRO A 377 -28.32 -15.90 -35.14
CA PRO A 377 -27.38 -14.80 -35.36
C PRO A 377 -28.07 -13.44 -35.19
N ILE A 378 -27.25 -12.40 -35.00
CA ILE A 378 -27.68 -11.00 -34.96
C ILE A 378 -27.30 -10.32 -36.29
N SER A 379 -28.13 -9.38 -36.75
CA SER A 379 -27.87 -8.64 -37.98
C SER A 379 -26.82 -7.54 -37.77
N ASN A 380 -26.97 -6.78 -36.68
CA ASN A 380 -26.05 -5.70 -36.30
C ASN A 380 -25.81 -5.76 -34.78
N GLY A 381 -24.58 -5.53 -34.34
CA GLY A 381 -24.24 -5.48 -32.91
C GLY A 381 -22.88 -6.11 -32.58
N ILE A 382 -22.73 -6.63 -31.36
CA ILE A 382 -21.50 -7.27 -30.90
C ILE A 382 -21.73 -8.74 -30.56
N VAL A 383 -20.76 -9.59 -30.86
CA VAL A 383 -20.66 -10.96 -30.34
C VAL A 383 -19.36 -11.12 -29.57
N ILE A 384 -19.48 -11.34 -28.26
CA ILE A 384 -18.40 -11.73 -27.36
C ILE A 384 -18.33 -13.26 -27.37
N ASP A 385 -17.18 -13.79 -27.76
CA ASP A 385 -16.97 -15.22 -28.00
C ASP A 385 -15.76 -15.74 -27.22
N HIS A 386 -15.70 -17.05 -26.97
CA HIS A 386 -14.67 -17.73 -26.18
C HIS A 386 -14.60 -17.26 -24.72
N LEU A 387 -15.76 -16.97 -24.12
CA LEU A 387 -15.86 -16.79 -22.67
C LEU A 387 -15.72 -18.15 -21.98
N PRO A 388 -15.14 -18.22 -20.77
CA PRO A 388 -15.31 -19.36 -19.89
C PRO A 388 -16.80 -19.71 -19.71
N PRO A 389 -17.19 -21.00 -19.77
CA PRO A 389 -18.59 -21.40 -19.60
C PRO A 389 -19.22 -20.84 -18.33
N GLY A 390 -20.40 -20.23 -18.44
CA GLY A 390 -21.15 -19.60 -17.35
C GLY A 390 -20.83 -18.11 -17.18
N LEU A 391 -19.65 -17.64 -17.58
CA LEU A 391 -19.23 -16.25 -17.44
C LEU A 391 -20.08 -15.30 -18.30
N GLU A 392 -20.68 -15.78 -19.39
CA GLU A 392 -21.56 -14.99 -20.24
C GLU A 392 -22.79 -14.44 -19.51
N VAL A 393 -23.28 -15.16 -18.49
CA VAL A 393 -24.43 -14.74 -17.68
C VAL A 393 -24.00 -13.69 -16.66
N GLU A 394 -22.88 -13.92 -15.97
CA GLU A 394 -22.32 -12.98 -14.98
C GLU A 394 -21.94 -11.65 -15.63
N LEU A 395 -21.27 -11.70 -16.79
CA LEU A 395 -20.90 -10.53 -17.57
C LEU A 395 -22.14 -9.75 -18.03
N TYR A 396 -23.19 -10.45 -18.47
CA TYR A 396 -24.46 -9.79 -18.80
C TYR A 396 -25.06 -9.10 -17.58
N LEU A 397 -25.17 -9.78 -16.42
CA LEU A 397 -25.73 -9.19 -15.21
C LEU A 397 -24.99 -7.92 -14.78
N HIS A 398 -23.66 -7.92 -14.93
CA HIS A 398 -22.82 -6.76 -14.68
C HIS A 398 -23.13 -5.60 -15.65
N LEU A 399 -23.23 -5.92 -16.95
CA LEU A 399 -23.45 -4.93 -17.99
C LEU A 399 -24.92 -4.48 -18.10
N ARG A 400 -25.89 -5.21 -17.53
CA ARG A 400 -27.35 -5.01 -17.73
C ARG A 400 -27.80 -3.55 -17.56
N ARG A 401 -27.25 -2.85 -16.57
CA ARG A 401 -27.59 -1.43 -16.30
C ARG A 401 -27.16 -0.50 -17.43
N GLU A 402 -26.07 -0.83 -18.13
CA GLU A 402 -25.52 -0.03 -19.22
C GLU A 402 -26.08 -0.43 -20.58
N ILE A 403 -26.49 -1.70 -20.75
CA ILE A 403 -26.76 -2.28 -22.08
C ILE A 403 -28.23 -2.64 -22.32
N GLY A 404 -29.07 -2.52 -21.29
CA GLY A 404 -30.49 -2.88 -21.35
C GLY A 404 -30.73 -4.39 -21.38
N GLU A 405 -31.95 -4.79 -21.77
CA GLU A 405 -32.41 -6.19 -21.72
C GLU A 405 -32.30 -6.94 -23.06
N SER A 406 -31.83 -6.27 -24.12
CA SER A 406 -31.64 -6.90 -25.43
C SER A 406 -30.27 -7.59 -25.47
N TYR A 407 -30.26 -8.89 -25.14
CA TYR A 407 -29.07 -9.73 -25.21
C TYR A 407 -29.43 -11.18 -25.60
N ARG A 408 -28.42 -11.96 -25.99
CA ARG A 408 -28.52 -13.41 -26.07
C ARG A 408 -27.26 -14.01 -25.48
N ALA A 409 -27.39 -14.88 -24.48
CA ALA A 409 -26.27 -15.57 -23.86
C ALA A 409 -26.48 -17.08 -23.92
N ALA A 410 -25.44 -17.85 -24.25
CA ALA A 410 -25.46 -19.30 -24.07
C ALA A 410 -24.05 -19.88 -23.97
N THR A 411 -23.94 -20.99 -23.26
CA THR A 411 -22.81 -21.91 -23.33
C THR A 411 -23.04 -22.87 -24.49
N VAL A 412 -22.14 -22.87 -25.48
CA VAL A 412 -22.25 -23.66 -26.73
C VAL A 412 -21.00 -24.51 -26.97
N PRO A 413 -21.12 -25.66 -27.65
CA PRO A 413 -19.95 -26.47 -28.03
C PRO A 413 -19.11 -25.76 -29.11
N LYS A 414 -17.78 -25.97 -29.09
CA LYS A 414 -16.90 -25.49 -30.17
C LYS A 414 -17.17 -26.28 -31.46
N LYS A 415 -17.24 -25.57 -32.59
CA LYS A 415 -17.53 -26.13 -33.92
C LYS A 415 -16.63 -27.31 -34.32
N ASN A 416 -15.35 -27.26 -33.96
CA ASN A 416 -14.35 -28.29 -34.30
C ASN A 416 -13.96 -29.18 -33.09
N MET A 417 -14.56 -28.96 -31.93
CA MET A 417 -14.31 -29.70 -30.69
C MET A 417 -15.60 -29.76 -29.85
N PRO A 418 -16.54 -30.67 -30.20
CA PRO A 418 -17.87 -30.69 -29.59
C PRO A 418 -17.87 -30.93 -28.07
N ASP A 419 -16.87 -31.62 -27.55
CA ASP A 419 -16.69 -31.87 -26.11
C ASP A 419 -16.15 -30.65 -25.33
N CYS A 420 -15.78 -29.58 -26.04
CA CYS A 420 -15.25 -28.35 -25.46
C CYS A 420 -16.32 -27.25 -25.50
N MET A 421 -16.82 -26.84 -24.34
CA MET A 421 -17.84 -25.80 -24.22
C MET A 421 -17.22 -24.41 -24.11
N LYS A 422 -17.90 -23.39 -24.66
CA LYS A 422 -17.55 -21.98 -24.51
C LYS A 422 -18.79 -21.14 -24.27
N GLY A 423 -18.65 -20.07 -23.49
CA GLY A 423 -19.66 -19.03 -23.36
C GLY A 423 -19.67 -18.09 -24.56
N MET A 424 -20.86 -17.65 -24.97
CA MET A 424 -21.09 -16.61 -25.96
C MET A 424 -22.13 -15.61 -25.46
N LEU A 425 -21.86 -14.31 -25.65
CA LEU A 425 -22.77 -13.20 -25.34
C LEU A 425 -22.94 -12.30 -26.57
N MET A 426 -24.18 -12.15 -27.04
CA MET A 426 -24.55 -11.30 -28.18
C MET A 426 -25.32 -10.08 -27.70
N LEU A 427 -24.91 -8.89 -28.15
CA LEU A 427 -25.49 -7.60 -27.81
C LEU A 427 -25.97 -6.89 -29.09
N PRO A 428 -27.24 -7.10 -29.51
CA PRO A 428 -27.80 -6.48 -30.71
C PRO A 428 -27.76 -4.95 -30.67
N GLY A 429 -27.44 -4.32 -31.80
CA GLY A 429 -27.49 -2.86 -31.97
C GLY A 429 -26.40 -2.07 -31.26
N ARG A 430 -25.37 -2.73 -30.71
CA ARG A 430 -24.26 -2.08 -30.00
C ARG A 430 -22.99 -2.03 -30.85
N GLU A 431 -22.21 -0.97 -30.68
CA GLU A 431 -20.89 -0.80 -31.30
C GLU A 431 -19.77 -1.01 -30.28
N PRO A 432 -18.62 -1.57 -30.67
CA PRO A 432 -17.47 -1.73 -29.78
C PRO A 432 -16.88 -0.36 -29.40
N ASP A 433 -16.81 -0.09 -28.10
CA ASP A 433 -16.10 1.07 -27.53
C ASP A 433 -15.04 0.61 -26.51
N ASP A 434 -14.04 1.44 -26.21
CA ASP A 434 -12.94 1.07 -25.30
C ASP A 434 -13.44 0.72 -23.89
N LYS A 435 -14.51 1.37 -23.42
CA LYS A 435 -15.11 1.11 -22.11
C LYS A 435 -15.66 -0.33 -22.03
N LEU A 436 -16.39 -0.76 -23.06
CA LEU A 436 -16.91 -2.11 -23.17
C LEU A 436 -15.78 -3.12 -23.30
N LEU A 437 -14.83 -2.89 -24.22
CA LEU A 437 -13.68 -3.77 -24.40
C LEU A 437 -12.93 -3.96 -23.08
N ARG A 438 -12.65 -2.87 -22.36
CA ARG A 438 -11.97 -2.89 -21.06
C ARG A 438 -12.77 -3.65 -20.01
N THR A 439 -14.10 -3.46 -19.97
CA THR A 439 -14.97 -4.14 -19.03
C THR A 439 -14.97 -5.64 -19.25
N VAL A 440 -15.14 -6.08 -20.51
CA VAL A 440 -15.10 -7.51 -20.86
C VAL A 440 -13.72 -8.10 -20.56
N ALA A 441 -12.65 -7.39 -20.94
CA ALA A 441 -11.28 -7.82 -20.73
C ALA A 441 -10.94 -7.98 -19.23
N ALA A 442 -11.38 -7.03 -18.40
CA ALA A 442 -11.22 -7.08 -16.95
C ALA A 442 -11.98 -8.25 -16.32
N PHE A 443 -13.20 -8.51 -16.80
CA PHE A 443 -14.05 -9.60 -16.30
C PHE A 443 -13.49 -10.99 -16.63
N VAL A 444 -12.98 -11.16 -17.84
CA VAL A 444 -12.37 -12.43 -18.29
C VAL A 444 -10.99 -12.64 -17.65
N GLY A 445 -10.25 -11.57 -17.38
CA GLY A 445 -8.95 -11.67 -16.72
C GLY A 445 -7.85 -12.30 -17.60
N GLY A 446 -7.98 -12.25 -18.92
CA GLY A 446 -7.02 -12.84 -19.88
C GLY A 446 -7.02 -14.37 -19.93
N VAL A 447 -8.04 -15.02 -19.37
CA VAL A 447 -8.18 -16.48 -19.38
C VAL A 447 -8.31 -17.00 -20.82
N VAL A 448 -7.49 -18.00 -21.13
CA VAL A 448 -7.51 -18.71 -22.42
C VAL A 448 -8.47 -19.90 -22.33
N THR A 449 -9.54 -19.87 -23.12
CA THR A 449 -10.55 -20.93 -23.16
C THR A 449 -10.27 -21.87 -24.33
N HIS A 450 -9.74 -23.07 -24.03
CA HIS A 450 -9.37 -24.09 -25.02
C HIS A 450 -8.44 -23.51 -26.12
N GLY A 451 -7.36 -22.84 -25.70
CA GLY A 451 -6.34 -22.27 -26.59
C GLY A 451 -6.69 -20.94 -27.26
N GLU A 452 -7.86 -20.35 -26.97
CA GLU A 452 -8.30 -19.08 -27.55
C GLU A 452 -8.60 -18.02 -26.47
N LEU A 453 -8.13 -16.79 -26.69
CA LEU A 453 -8.54 -15.64 -25.89
C LEU A 453 -10.00 -15.30 -26.16
N THR A 454 -10.66 -14.65 -25.20
CA THR A 454 -11.96 -14.03 -25.45
C THR A 454 -11.85 -12.99 -26.56
N THR A 455 -12.83 -13.00 -27.47
CA THR A 455 -12.86 -12.08 -28.61
C THR A 455 -14.15 -11.27 -28.62
N VAL A 456 -14.05 -10.02 -29.03
CA VAL A 456 -15.20 -9.15 -29.31
C VAL A 456 -15.29 -8.96 -30.82
N ASN A 457 -16.40 -9.39 -31.41
CA ASN A 457 -16.65 -9.30 -32.85
C ASN A 457 -17.73 -8.25 -33.10
N HIS A 458 -17.44 -7.25 -33.93
CA HIS A 458 -18.40 -6.26 -34.40
C HIS A 458 -19.11 -6.80 -35.65
N ILE A 459 -20.42 -6.89 -35.59
CA ILE A 459 -21.28 -7.43 -36.65
C ILE A 459 -22.03 -6.28 -37.32
N VAL A 460 -21.86 -6.16 -38.64
CA VAL A 460 -22.65 -5.27 -39.50
C VAL A 460 -23.16 -6.10 -40.68
N ASP A 461 -24.47 -6.05 -40.92
CA ASP A 461 -25.15 -6.81 -41.98
C ASP A 461 -24.79 -8.32 -41.97
N GLN A 462 -24.78 -8.91 -40.78
CA GLN A 462 -24.42 -10.33 -40.51
C GLN A 462 -22.95 -10.69 -40.79
N GLN A 463 -22.09 -9.72 -41.09
CA GLN A 463 -20.66 -9.93 -41.30
C GLN A 463 -19.82 -9.38 -40.15
N VAL A 464 -18.72 -10.08 -39.83
CA VAL A 464 -17.75 -9.60 -38.83
C VAL A 464 -16.87 -8.53 -39.48
N VAL A 465 -17.10 -7.25 -39.17
CA VAL A 465 -16.30 -6.15 -39.72
C VAL A 465 -15.04 -5.89 -38.90
N ASP A 466 -15.12 -6.03 -37.57
CA ASP A 466 -13.98 -5.90 -36.66
C ASP A 466 -13.91 -7.08 -35.69
N LYS A 467 -12.68 -7.49 -35.36
CA LYS A 467 -12.43 -8.52 -34.35
C LYS A 467 -11.30 -8.09 -33.41
N PHE A 468 -11.59 -8.10 -32.11
CA PHE A 468 -10.67 -7.72 -31.05
C PHE A 468 -10.35 -8.93 -30.19
N ASP A 469 -9.08 -9.29 -30.04
CA ASP A 469 -8.61 -10.27 -29.06
C ASP A 469 -8.35 -9.56 -27.74
N LEU A 470 -8.91 -10.07 -26.64
CA LEU A 470 -8.81 -9.45 -25.33
C LEU A 470 -7.77 -10.17 -24.46
N GLY A 471 -6.72 -9.46 -24.08
CA GLY A 471 -5.86 -9.80 -22.95
C GLY A 471 -6.38 -9.19 -21.65
N GLN A 472 -5.72 -9.50 -20.53
CA GLN A 472 -6.05 -8.88 -19.25
C GLN A 472 -5.61 -7.40 -19.27
N PRO A 473 -6.43 -6.44 -18.83
CA PRO A 473 -5.99 -5.08 -18.58
C PRO A 473 -4.95 -5.02 -17.47
N ARG A 474 -3.94 -4.17 -17.61
CA ARG A 474 -3.02 -3.82 -16.53
C ARG A 474 -3.74 -3.10 -15.39
N VAL A 475 -4.69 -2.23 -15.71
CA VAL A 475 -5.49 -1.50 -14.72
C VAL A 475 -6.97 -1.85 -14.88
N ILE A 476 -7.59 -2.24 -13.77
CA ILE A 476 -9.01 -2.51 -13.64
C ILE A 476 -9.57 -1.46 -12.67
N GLU A 477 -10.42 -0.55 -13.14
CA GLU A 477 -11.00 0.53 -12.34
C GLU A 477 -12.53 0.52 -12.43
N GLY A 478 -13.20 0.74 -11.31
CA GLY A 478 -14.67 0.78 -11.22
C GLY A 478 -15.36 -0.58 -11.32
N LEU A 479 -14.60 -1.67 -11.31
CA LEU A 479 -15.08 -3.03 -11.47
C LEU A 479 -14.69 -3.87 -10.26
N GLY A 480 -15.70 -4.47 -9.62
CA GLY A 480 -15.50 -5.28 -8.43
C GLY A 480 -15.16 -4.47 -7.16
N ASN A 481 -14.93 -5.19 -6.06
CA ASN A 481 -14.63 -4.62 -4.75
C ASN A 481 -13.38 -5.24 -4.18
N CYS A 482 -12.59 -4.43 -3.45
CA CYS A 482 -11.47 -4.98 -2.71
C CYS A 482 -12.02 -5.85 -1.57
N SER A 483 -11.58 -7.10 -1.45
CA SER A 483 -11.99 -8.02 -0.38
C SER A 483 -11.31 -7.77 0.97
N ASN A 484 -10.38 -6.81 1.06
CA ASN A 484 -9.64 -6.54 2.30
C ASN A 484 -10.54 -5.86 3.33
N ILE A 485 -10.99 -6.65 4.30
CA ILE A 485 -11.75 -6.23 5.47
C ILE A 485 -11.07 -6.77 6.73
N ILE A 486 -11.10 -5.98 7.80
CA ILE A 486 -10.56 -6.31 9.12
C ILE A 486 -11.74 -6.39 10.06
N ARG A 487 -11.83 -7.50 10.79
CA ARG A 487 -12.88 -7.74 11.78
C ARG A 487 -12.30 -7.80 13.18
N ASP A 488 -13.03 -7.27 14.15
CA ASP A 488 -12.73 -7.47 15.57
C ASP A 488 -13.12 -8.89 16.01
N VAL A 489 -12.87 -9.17 17.29
CA VAL A 489 -13.22 -10.45 17.93
C VAL A 489 -14.72 -10.74 18.00
N GLN A 490 -15.58 -9.73 17.84
CA GLN A 490 -17.03 -9.88 17.76
C GLN A 490 -17.51 -10.07 16.30
N GLY A 491 -16.58 -10.04 15.33
CA GLY A 491 -16.89 -10.14 13.90
C GLY A 491 -17.32 -8.82 13.25
N ASN A 492 -17.33 -7.71 14.00
CA ASN A 492 -17.64 -6.39 13.46
C ASN A 492 -16.50 -5.91 12.59
N VAL A 493 -16.83 -5.20 11.52
CA VAL A 493 -15.82 -4.60 10.65
C VAL A 493 -15.24 -3.38 11.34
N VAL A 494 -13.92 -3.38 11.55
CA VAL A 494 -13.20 -2.32 12.28
C VAL A 494 -12.15 -1.61 11.42
N GLY A 495 -11.91 -2.11 10.21
CA GLY A 495 -10.98 -1.50 9.25
C GLY A 495 -10.92 -2.30 7.97
N GLY A 496 -10.09 -1.89 7.03
CA GLY A 496 -9.98 -2.51 5.71
C GLY A 496 -9.64 -1.49 4.65
N CYS A 497 -9.76 -1.89 3.38
CA CYS A 497 -9.47 -0.99 2.27
C CYS A 497 -10.48 0.16 2.19
N ILE A 498 -10.01 1.38 1.98
CA ILE A 498 -10.86 2.56 1.78
C ILE A 498 -11.84 2.41 0.59
N SER A 499 -11.52 1.58 -0.40
CA SER A 499 -12.41 1.29 -1.54
C SER A 499 -13.49 0.26 -1.25
N HIS A 500 -13.50 -0.36 -0.08
CA HIS A 500 -14.52 -1.35 0.27
C HIS A 500 -15.87 -0.63 0.54
N PRO A 501 -16.99 -1.05 -0.09
CA PRO A 501 -18.29 -0.37 0.03
C PRO A 501 -18.82 -0.20 1.46
N HIS A 502 -18.49 -1.13 2.35
CA HIS A 502 -18.82 -1.06 3.78
C HIS A 502 -18.51 0.30 4.44
N PHE A 503 -17.40 0.95 4.05
CA PHE A 503 -16.97 2.21 4.68
C PHE A 503 -17.65 3.46 4.10
N CYS A 504 -18.44 3.32 3.03
CA CYS A 504 -19.20 4.42 2.42
C CYS A 504 -18.33 5.66 2.05
N GLU A 505 -17.05 5.47 1.77
CA GLU A 505 -16.13 6.55 1.35
C GLU A 505 -16.28 6.92 -0.14
N HIS A 506 -17.14 6.18 -0.87
CA HIS A 506 -17.43 6.38 -2.30
C HIS A 506 -16.17 6.37 -3.19
N VAL A 507 -15.17 5.58 -2.81
CA VAL A 507 -13.93 5.42 -3.58
C VAL A 507 -14.14 4.38 -4.66
N THR A 508 -13.96 4.78 -5.91
CA THR A 508 -13.93 3.86 -7.06
C THR A 508 -12.82 2.83 -6.85
N SER A 509 -13.17 1.54 -6.90
CA SER A 509 -12.19 0.46 -6.82
C SER A 509 -11.18 0.56 -7.96
N ARG A 510 -9.92 0.26 -7.66
CA ARG A 510 -8.84 0.27 -8.64
C ARG A 510 -7.86 -0.85 -8.30
N PHE A 511 -7.55 -1.66 -9.29
CA PHE A 511 -6.65 -2.81 -9.18
C PHE A 511 -5.60 -2.75 -10.28
N VAL A 512 -4.41 -3.22 -9.96
CA VAL A 512 -3.27 -3.33 -10.87
C VAL A 512 -2.93 -4.80 -11.01
N ARG A 513 -2.77 -5.28 -12.25
CA ARG A 513 -2.34 -6.66 -12.51
C ARG A 513 -0.97 -6.90 -11.90
N ALA A 514 -0.87 -7.89 -11.02
CA ALA A 514 0.39 -8.28 -10.40
C ALA A 514 1.11 -9.32 -11.27
N HIS A 515 0.43 -10.40 -11.60
CA HIS A 515 0.85 -11.44 -12.54
C HIS A 515 -0.39 -12.19 -13.07
N GLU A 516 -0.20 -13.20 -13.90
CA GLU A 516 -1.30 -13.93 -14.54
C GLU A 516 -2.33 -14.44 -13.51
N GLY A 517 -3.59 -14.03 -13.67
CA GLY A 517 -4.71 -14.42 -12.80
C GLY A 517 -4.77 -13.73 -11.44
N PHE A 518 -3.86 -12.80 -11.12
CA PHE A 518 -3.83 -12.09 -9.85
C PHE A 518 -3.76 -10.58 -10.03
N VAL A 519 -4.46 -9.87 -9.16
CA VAL A 519 -4.50 -8.42 -9.11
C VAL A 519 -4.19 -7.94 -7.70
N ARG A 520 -3.60 -6.75 -7.62
CA ARG A 520 -3.32 -6.06 -6.38
C ARG A 520 -4.21 -4.83 -6.29
N CYS A 521 -4.85 -4.62 -5.14
CA CYS A 521 -5.59 -3.37 -4.90
C CYS A 521 -4.64 -2.18 -4.95
N TYR A 522 -4.98 -1.15 -5.71
CA TYR A 522 -4.14 0.06 -5.86
C TYR A 522 -3.98 0.84 -4.55
N PHE A 523 -4.94 0.73 -3.63
CA PHE A 523 -4.97 1.54 -2.40
C PHE A 523 -4.24 0.86 -1.24
N CYS A 524 -4.53 -0.42 -0.99
CA CYS A 524 -4.05 -1.15 0.19
C CYS A 524 -3.09 -2.29 -0.12
N ASP A 525 -2.69 -2.43 -1.39
CA ASP A 525 -1.79 -3.47 -1.87
C ASP A 525 -2.21 -4.93 -1.61
N HIS A 526 -3.48 -5.14 -1.24
CA HIS A 526 -4.01 -6.48 -1.03
C HIS A 526 -4.02 -7.26 -2.35
N LEU A 527 -3.27 -8.36 -2.39
CA LEU A 527 -3.20 -9.30 -3.50
C LEU A 527 -4.36 -10.27 -3.43
N MET A 528 -5.06 -10.46 -4.55
CA MET A 528 -6.22 -11.34 -4.69
C MET A 528 -6.27 -11.95 -6.10
N ARG A 529 -7.02 -13.03 -6.27
CA ARG A 529 -7.25 -13.58 -7.60
C ARG A 529 -8.15 -12.63 -8.38
N SER A 530 -7.95 -12.51 -9.70
CA SER A 530 -8.75 -11.61 -10.53
C SER A 530 -10.26 -11.85 -10.41
N LYS A 531 -10.69 -13.10 -10.20
CA LYS A 531 -12.10 -13.46 -10.00
C LYS A 531 -12.69 -12.97 -8.67
N GLU A 532 -11.88 -12.86 -7.62
CA GLU A 532 -12.33 -12.51 -6.26
C GLU A 532 -12.77 -11.04 -6.16
N ILE A 533 -12.45 -10.19 -7.15
CA ILE A 533 -12.95 -8.81 -7.16
C ILE A 533 -14.46 -8.76 -7.43
N PHE A 534 -15.04 -9.78 -8.07
CA PHE A 534 -16.44 -9.77 -8.51
C PHE A 534 -17.43 -10.39 -7.51
N GLY A 535 -16.94 -10.95 -6.39
CA GLY A 535 -17.74 -11.69 -5.40
C GLY A 535 -17.26 -13.13 -5.31
#